data_AF-A0A1K2HBJ7-F1
#
_entry.id   AF-A0A1K2HBJ7-F1
#
_cell.length_a   1.000
_cell.length_b   1.000
_cell.length_c   1.000
_cell.angle_alpha   90.00
_cell.angle_beta   90.00
_cell.angle_gamma   90.00
#
_symmetry.space_group_name_H-M   'P 1'
#
loop_
_entity.id
_entity.type
_entity.pdbx_description
1 polymer ?
#
loop_
_entity_poly.entity_id
_entity_poly.type
_entity_poly.pdbx_seq_one_letter_code
_entity_poly.pdbx_strand_id
1 'polypeptide(L)'
;MPELILFNKPYGVITQFSDHALHQTLSDYIAAPGFYPAGRLDTDSEGLLLLTNDGKLQAHIADPRHKLAKTYWVQVEGEPDEAALDQLRRGVQLSDFTTLPAEVERIAAPELWPRQPPIRVRKHIPDSWLALTIREGKNRQVRRMTAKVGLPTLRLVRVRIGDWTLDGIAPGEWQQRSVAQPSMGRQARTPNQPFKFKRP
;
A
#
# COMPACT_ATOMS: atom_id res chain seq x y z
N MET A 1 -18.19 -4.90 -17.61
CA MET A 1 -16.84 -4.32 -17.47
C MET A 1 -16.38 -4.60 -16.04
N PRO A 2 -15.08 -4.79 -15.79
CA PRO A 2 -14.61 -4.94 -14.42
C PRO A 2 -14.91 -3.67 -13.62
N GLU A 3 -15.39 -3.85 -12.39
CA GLU A 3 -15.72 -2.76 -11.49
C GLU A 3 -14.65 -2.66 -10.40
N LEU A 4 -14.29 -1.44 -10.03
CA LEU A 4 -13.29 -1.16 -9.01
C LEU A 4 -13.89 -0.25 -7.94
N ILE A 5 -13.78 -0.68 -6.69
CA ILE A 5 -14.05 0.14 -5.51
C ILE A 5 -12.73 0.74 -5.04
N LEU A 6 -12.71 2.06 -4.90
CA LEU A 6 -11.66 2.82 -4.24
C LEU A 6 -12.16 3.13 -2.84
N PHE A 7 -11.59 2.47 -1.83
CA PHE A 7 -11.98 2.64 -0.43
C PHE A 7 -10.90 3.40 0.33
N ASN A 8 -11.30 4.44 1.07
CA ASN A 8 -10.41 5.07 2.03
C ASN A 8 -10.48 4.32 3.37
N LYS A 9 -9.63 3.31 3.53
CA LYS A 9 -9.62 2.45 4.71
C LYS A 9 -9.22 3.24 5.97
N PRO A 10 -10.07 3.32 7.00
CA PRO A 10 -9.70 3.93 8.28
C PRO A 10 -8.59 3.17 9.02
N TYR A 11 -7.96 3.85 9.97
CA TYR A 11 -7.03 3.23 10.92
C TYR A 11 -7.78 2.19 11.77
N GLY A 12 -7.12 1.08 12.11
CA GLY A 12 -7.70 0.05 12.98
C GLY A 12 -8.61 -0.95 12.28
N VAL A 13 -8.93 -0.74 10.99
CA VAL A 13 -9.75 -1.65 10.18
C VAL A 13 -8.87 -2.73 9.53
N ILE A 14 -9.23 -4.01 9.70
CA ILE A 14 -8.53 -5.13 9.08
C ILE A 14 -8.94 -5.32 7.62
N THR A 15 -7.99 -5.68 6.74
CA THR A 15 -8.27 -5.96 5.32
C THR A 15 -8.83 -7.38 5.14
N GLN A 16 -10.08 -7.59 5.56
CA GLN A 16 -10.88 -8.80 5.32
C GLN A 16 -12.38 -8.48 5.53
N PHE A 17 -13.28 -9.32 5.02
CA PHE A 17 -14.74 -9.18 5.22
C PHE A 17 -15.30 -10.05 6.35
N SER A 18 -14.60 -11.13 6.72
CA SER A 18 -15.03 -12.00 7.81
C SER A 18 -14.79 -11.32 9.15
N ASP A 19 -15.70 -11.56 10.10
CA ASP A 19 -15.63 -11.00 11.46
C ASP A 19 -14.26 -11.20 12.11
N HIS A 20 -13.87 -10.22 12.93
CA HIS A 20 -12.62 -10.24 13.67
C HIS A 20 -12.85 -9.78 15.11
N ALA A 21 -12.28 -10.51 16.08
CA ALA A 21 -12.61 -10.33 17.49
C ALA A 21 -12.25 -8.94 18.07
N LEU A 22 -11.20 -8.30 17.54
CA LEU A 22 -10.61 -7.07 18.12
C LEU A 22 -10.70 -5.83 17.23
N HIS A 23 -11.06 -6.00 15.95
CA HIS A 23 -10.94 -4.94 14.96
C HIS A 23 -12.16 -4.95 14.06
N GLN A 24 -12.60 -3.75 13.67
CA GLN A 24 -13.54 -3.59 12.57
C GLN A 24 -12.95 -4.16 11.28
N THR A 25 -13.82 -4.60 10.38
CA THR A 25 -13.47 -5.25 9.12
C THR A 25 -14.04 -4.45 7.95
N LEU A 26 -13.81 -4.93 6.72
CA LEU A 26 -14.36 -4.28 5.52
C LEU A 26 -15.89 -4.35 5.46
N SER A 27 -16.51 -5.36 6.09
CA SER A 27 -17.98 -5.51 6.09
C SER A 27 -18.69 -4.40 6.86
N ASP A 28 -18.00 -3.73 7.80
CA ASP A 28 -18.55 -2.59 8.54
C ASP A 28 -18.71 -1.33 7.68
N TYR A 29 -18.05 -1.27 6.52
CA TYR A 29 -17.98 -0.10 5.64
C TYR A 29 -18.49 -0.35 4.23
N ILE A 30 -18.40 -1.60 3.74
CA ILE A 30 -18.64 -1.93 2.34
C ILE A 30 -19.70 -3.04 2.26
N ALA A 31 -20.92 -2.64 1.89
CA ALA A 31 -22.02 -3.55 1.56
C ALA A 31 -22.03 -3.89 0.06
N ALA A 32 -20.93 -4.45 -0.46
CA ALA A 32 -20.77 -4.79 -1.88
C ALA A 32 -20.36 -6.27 -2.06
N PRO A 33 -21.35 -7.20 -2.09
CA PRO A 33 -21.07 -8.62 -2.31
C PRO A 33 -20.33 -8.88 -3.62
N GLY A 34 -19.38 -9.81 -3.62
CA GLY A 34 -18.60 -10.19 -4.80
C GLY A 34 -17.39 -9.28 -5.09
N PHE A 35 -17.17 -8.23 -4.31
CA PHE A 35 -15.93 -7.46 -4.34
C PHE A 35 -14.90 -8.01 -3.34
N TYR A 36 -13.65 -8.11 -3.78
CA TYR A 36 -12.55 -8.59 -2.96
C TYR A 36 -11.36 -7.63 -3.02
N PRO A 37 -10.58 -7.49 -1.93
CA PRO A 37 -9.39 -6.66 -1.93
C PRO A 37 -8.39 -7.06 -3.04
N ALA A 38 -7.96 -6.06 -3.80
CA ALA A 38 -6.89 -6.14 -4.79
C ALA A 38 -5.57 -5.72 -4.13
N GLY A 39 -5.05 -6.62 -3.29
CA GLY A 39 -3.92 -6.36 -2.40
C GLY A 39 -4.35 -6.10 -0.96
N ARG A 40 -3.38 -5.80 -0.09
CA ARG A 40 -3.61 -5.60 1.35
C ARG A 40 -3.14 -4.22 1.80
N LEU A 41 -3.73 -3.77 2.91
CA LEU A 41 -3.28 -2.63 3.69
C LEU A 41 -3.29 -3.05 5.16
N ASP A 42 -2.21 -2.76 5.89
CA ASP A 42 -2.09 -3.19 7.28
C ASP A 42 -3.16 -2.51 8.17
N THR A 43 -3.54 -3.18 9.26
CA THR A 43 -4.54 -2.68 10.22
C THR A 43 -4.18 -1.29 10.77
N ASP A 44 -2.89 -1.06 11.03
CA ASP A 44 -2.36 0.21 11.55
C ASP A 44 -2.08 1.28 10.46
N SER A 45 -2.45 0.99 9.21
CA SER A 45 -2.27 1.90 8.07
C SER A 45 -3.62 2.38 7.54
N GLU A 46 -3.62 3.53 6.86
CA GLU A 46 -4.81 4.23 6.39
C GLU A 46 -4.77 4.45 4.87
N GLY A 47 -5.91 4.82 4.28
CA GLY A 47 -5.98 5.31 2.91
C GLY A 47 -6.40 4.26 1.89
N LEU A 48 -5.97 4.47 0.65
CA LEU A 48 -6.48 3.80 -0.53
C LEU A 48 -6.30 2.28 -0.45
N LEU A 49 -7.41 1.57 -0.42
CA LEU A 49 -7.54 0.14 -0.65
C LEU A 49 -8.43 -0.06 -1.87
N LEU A 50 -7.94 -0.82 -2.84
CA LEU A 50 -8.72 -1.19 -4.02
C LEU A 50 -9.43 -2.51 -3.78
N LEU A 51 -10.69 -2.60 -4.18
CA LEU A 51 -11.44 -3.85 -4.25
C LEU A 51 -12.02 -4.01 -5.65
N THR A 52 -12.11 -5.24 -6.13
CA THR A 52 -12.62 -5.55 -7.48
C THR A 52 -13.50 -6.78 -7.45
N ASN A 53 -14.46 -6.86 -8.37
CA ASN A 53 -15.26 -8.04 -8.63
C ASN A 53 -14.66 -8.95 -9.74
N ASP A 54 -13.54 -8.55 -10.34
CA ASP A 54 -12.86 -9.29 -11.42
C ASP A 54 -11.50 -9.83 -10.94
N GLY A 55 -11.35 -11.15 -10.97
CA GLY A 55 -10.15 -11.83 -10.51
C GLY A 55 -8.90 -11.58 -11.37
N LYS A 56 -9.04 -11.27 -12.66
CA LYS A 56 -7.89 -10.93 -13.53
C LYS A 56 -7.35 -9.56 -13.16
N LEU A 57 -8.25 -8.60 -12.94
CA LEU A 57 -7.88 -7.27 -12.44
C LEU A 57 -7.28 -7.36 -11.04
N GLN A 58 -7.84 -8.21 -10.16
CA GLN A 58 -7.30 -8.44 -8.82
C GLN A 58 -5.85 -8.93 -8.90
N ALA A 59 -5.59 -9.98 -9.69
CA ALA A 59 -4.25 -10.50 -9.90
C ALA A 59 -3.32 -9.44 -10.51
N HIS A 60 -3.81 -8.64 -11.46
CA HIS A 60 -3.01 -7.59 -12.09
C HIS A 60 -2.57 -6.50 -11.09
N ILE A 61 -3.46 -6.08 -10.19
CA ILE A 61 -3.16 -5.06 -9.19
C ILE A 61 -2.28 -5.63 -8.07
N ALA A 62 -2.54 -6.87 -7.65
CA ALA A 62 -1.88 -7.49 -6.50
C ALA A 62 -0.53 -8.15 -6.82
N ASP A 63 -0.29 -8.56 -8.08
CA ASP A 63 0.95 -9.26 -8.44
C ASP A 63 2.16 -8.30 -8.32
N PRO A 64 3.17 -8.66 -7.50
CA PRO A 64 4.40 -7.90 -7.36
C PRO A 64 5.12 -7.60 -8.68
N ARG A 65 4.89 -8.39 -9.73
CA ARG A 65 5.50 -8.24 -11.07
C ARG A 65 4.96 -7.06 -11.85
N HIS A 66 3.72 -6.64 -11.60
CA HIS A 66 3.11 -5.51 -12.32
C HIS A 66 3.59 -4.15 -11.82
N LYS A 67 4.30 -4.11 -10.69
CA LYS A 67 5.08 -2.95 -10.21
C LYS A 67 4.31 -1.63 -10.21
N LEU A 68 2.99 -1.69 -9.98
CA LEU A 68 2.17 -0.48 -9.81
C LEU A 68 2.78 0.36 -8.68
N ALA A 69 3.05 1.61 -9.01
CA ALA A 69 3.59 2.58 -8.07
C ALA A 69 2.55 2.81 -6.97
N LYS A 70 3.01 2.77 -5.72
CA LYS A 70 2.20 3.03 -4.54
C LYS A 70 2.83 4.21 -3.81
N THR A 71 2.11 5.33 -3.77
CA THR A 71 2.57 6.52 -3.07
C THR A 71 1.92 6.58 -1.70
N TYR A 72 2.76 6.79 -0.69
CA TYR A 72 2.37 6.92 0.69
C TYR A 72 2.75 8.31 1.20
N TRP A 73 1.87 8.92 1.97
CA TRP A 73 2.24 9.98 2.90
C TRP A 73 2.58 9.36 4.24
N VAL A 74 3.80 9.62 4.70
CA VAL A 74 4.39 8.98 5.87
C VAL A 74 4.76 10.06 6.87
N GLN A 75 4.12 10.06 8.02
CA GLN A 75 4.57 10.86 9.15
C GLN A 75 5.61 10.06 9.92
N VAL A 76 6.79 10.64 10.13
CA VAL A 76 7.92 10.01 10.83
C VAL A 76 8.32 10.83 12.05
N GLU A 77 8.81 10.16 13.08
CA GLU A 77 9.48 10.82 14.22
C GLU A 77 10.84 11.37 13.76
N GLY A 78 11.16 12.59 14.17
CA GLY A 78 12.40 13.29 13.83
C GLY A 78 12.31 14.17 12.58
N GLU A 79 13.45 14.76 12.23
CA GLU A 79 13.64 15.54 11.02
C GLU A 79 14.56 14.77 10.06
N PRO A 80 14.08 14.44 8.85
CA PRO A 80 14.89 13.77 7.84
C PRO A 80 15.96 14.72 7.31
N ASP A 81 17.22 14.30 7.36
CA ASP A 81 18.30 14.93 6.61
C ASP A 81 18.41 14.33 5.19
N GLU A 82 19.15 14.99 4.31
CA GLU A 82 19.32 14.49 2.93
C GLU A 82 20.04 13.13 2.88
N ALA A 83 20.89 12.81 3.86
CA ALA A 83 21.58 11.53 3.91
C ALA A 83 20.60 10.37 4.18
N ALA A 84 19.63 10.55 5.07
CA ALA A 84 18.57 9.60 5.33
C ALA A 84 17.62 9.47 4.13
N LEU A 85 17.25 10.58 3.50
CA LEU A 85 16.43 10.57 2.29
C LEU A 85 17.13 9.83 1.14
N ASP A 86 18.42 10.07 0.92
CA ASP A 86 19.21 9.39 -0.11
C ASP A 86 19.34 7.89 0.13
N GLN A 87 19.47 7.46 1.39
CA GLN A 87 19.45 6.04 1.73
C GLN A 87 18.11 5.40 1.36
N LEU A 88 16.98 6.07 1.65
CA LEU A 88 15.67 5.58 1.25
C LEU A 88 15.51 5.54 -0.28
N ARG A 89 15.99 6.57 -1.00
CA ARG A 89 15.93 6.67 -2.47
C ARG A 89 16.70 5.55 -3.16
N ARG A 90 17.92 5.25 -2.68
CA ARG A 90 18.78 4.18 -3.23
C ARG A 90 18.28 2.78 -2.88
N GLY A 91 17.49 2.66 -1.84
CA GLY A 91 17.04 1.40 -1.27
C GLY A 91 17.90 0.99 -0.08
N VAL A 92 17.27 0.29 0.87
CA VAL A 92 17.88 -0.07 2.16
C VAL A 92 17.94 -1.58 2.35
N GLN A 93 18.98 -2.05 3.03
CA GLN A 93 19.09 -3.45 3.45
C GLN A 93 18.19 -3.70 4.68
N LEU A 94 17.10 -4.42 4.47
CA LEU A 94 16.25 -4.94 5.53
C LEU A 94 16.70 -6.35 5.91
N SER A 95 16.11 -6.93 6.96
CA SER A 95 16.51 -8.24 7.50
C SER A 95 16.36 -9.39 6.52
N ASP A 96 15.41 -9.29 5.59
CA ASP A 96 14.98 -10.35 4.68
C ASP A 96 15.24 -10.04 3.19
N PHE A 97 15.43 -8.77 2.81
CA PHE A 97 15.79 -8.37 1.45
C PHE A 97 16.32 -6.92 1.40
N THR A 98 16.94 -6.56 0.27
CA THR A 98 17.26 -5.17 -0.08
C THR A 98 16.10 -4.57 -0.86
N THR A 99 15.58 -3.42 -0.42
CA THR A 99 14.49 -2.76 -1.16
C THR A 99 14.96 -2.26 -2.52
N LEU A 100 14.03 -2.18 -3.46
CA LEU A 100 14.28 -1.46 -4.71
C LEU A 100 14.46 0.04 -4.43
N PRO A 101 15.06 0.79 -5.38
CA PRO A 101 15.02 2.24 -5.35
C PRO A 101 13.59 2.77 -5.23
N ALA A 102 13.43 3.85 -4.49
CA ALA A 102 12.16 4.50 -4.22
C ALA A 102 12.23 5.99 -4.55
N GLU A 103 11.09 6.60 -4.84
CA GLU A 103 10.99 8.06 -4.91
C GLU A 103 10.63 8.56 -3.51
N VAL A 104 11.43 9.49 -2.98
CA VAL A 104 11.26 9.98 -1.61
C VAL A 104 11.53 11.47 -1.57
N GLU A 105 10.58 12.22 -1.05
CA GLU A 105 10.67 13.66 -0.84
C GLU A 105 10.05 14.04 0.51
N ARG A 106 10.61 15.08 1.14
CA ARG A 106 9.97 15.74 2.28
C ARG A 106 8.83 16.60 1.76
N ILE A 107 7.69 16.53 2.42
CA ILE A 107 6.51 17.33 2.09
C ILE A 107 6.08 18.16 3.30
N ALA A 108 5.32 19.22 3.05
CA ALA A 108 4.57 19.89 4.12
C ALA A 108 3.55 18.94 4.73
N ALA A 109 3.11 19.22 5.96
CA ALA A 109 2.05 18.44 6.58
C ALA A 109 0.78 18.50 5.69
N PRO A 110 0.30 17.35 5.18
CA PRO A 110 -0.88 17.34 4.31
C PRO A 110 -2.16 17.57 5.13
N GLU A 111 -3.17 18.12 4.47
CA GLU A 111 -4.52 18.19 5.02
C GLU A 111 -5.16 16.80 5.00
N LEU A 112 -5.07 16.11 6.14
CA LEU A 112 -5.67 14.80 6.37
C LEU A 112 -6.73 14.88 7.45
N TRP A 113 -7.67 13.94 7.42
CA TRP A 113 -8.62 13.74 8.51
C TRP A 113 -7.91 13.43 9.83
N PRO A 114 -8.55 13.75 10.98
CA PRO A 114 -8.07 13.32 12.29
C PRO A 114 -7.99 11.79 12.37
N ARG A 115 -6.92 11.27 12.97
CA ARG A 115 -6.78 9.83 13.24
C ARG A 115 -7.30 9.50 14.63
N GLN A 116 -8.04 8.41 14.77
CA GLN A 116 -8.43 7.86 16.07
C GLN A 116 -7.90 6.42 16.24
N PRO A 117 -7.12 6.13 17.30
CA PRO A 117 -6.51 7.09 18.23
C PRO A 117 -5.49 8.01 17.53
N PRO A 118 -5.19 9.19 18.08
CA PRO A 118 -4.17 10.09 17.53
C PRO A 118 -2.79 9.42 17.51
N ILE A 119 -1.85 9.99 16.77
CA ILE A 119 -0.45 9.54 16.81
C ILE A 119 0.16 9.76 18.18
N ARG A 120 1.12 8.91 18.55
CA ARG A 120 1.87 9.08 19.80
C ARG A 120 3.00 10.08 19.56
N VAL A 121 2.76 11.33 19.90
CA VAL A 121 3.77 12.40 19.83
C VAL A 121 4.61 12.41 21.11
N ARG A 122 5.91 12.67 20.99
CA ARG A 122 6.81 12.92 22.13
C ARG A 122 7.07 14.42 22.21
N LYS A 123 6.85 15.03 23.39
CA LYS A 123 6.85 16.49 23.59
C LYS A 123 8.09 17.22 23.07
N HIS A 124 9.23 16.56 23.03
CA HIS A 124 10.52 17.16 22.65
C HIS A 124 11.13 16.58 21.38
N ILE A 125 10.37 15.78 20.62
CA ILE A 125 10.84 15.21 19.36
C ILE A 125 9.92 15.69 18.25
N PRO A 126 10.44 16.41 17.24
CA PRO A 126 9.63 16.86 16.11
C PRO A 126 9.12 15.66 15.30
N ASP A 127 8.16 15.91 14.43
CA ASP A 127 7.76 14.96 13.39
C ASP A 127 7.80 15.64 12.01
N SER A 128 7.93 14.82 10.99
CA SER A 128 8.05 15.27 9.59
C SER A 128 7.21 14.39 8.68
N TRP A 129 6.84 14.94 7.53
CA TRP A 129 6.10 14.22 6.50
C TRP A 129 6.97 13.93 5.27
N LEU A 130 6.83 12.72 4.77
CA LEU A 130 7.46 12.24 3.54
C LEU A 130 6.39 11.78 2.55
N ALA A 131 6.56 12.11 1.27
CA ALA A 131 5.95 11.34 0.20
C ALA A 131 6.93 10.24 -0.23
N LEU A 132 6.49 8.99 -0.18
CA LEU A 132 7.31 7.82 -0.47
C LEU A 132 6.59 6.92 -1.46
N THR A 133 7.15 6.77 -2.66
CA THR A 133 6.62 5.93 -3.73
C THR A 133 7.47 4.68 -3.91
N ILE A 134 6.84 3.51 -3.78
CA ILE A 134 7.47 2.20 -4.03
C ILE A 134 6.72 1.43 -5.11
N ARG A 135 7.46 0.56 -5.81
CA ARG A 135 6.92 -0.34 -6.85
C ARG A 135 6.87 -1.80 -6.41
N GLU A 136 6.97 -2.02 -5.12
CA GLU A 136 6.89 -3.32 -4.46
C GLU A 136 5.78 -3.29 -3.39
N GLY A 137 5.68 -4.34 -2.57
CA GLY A 137 4.57 -4.53 -1.65
C GLY A 137 4.88 -5.57 -0.60
N LYS A 138 6.07 -5.49 0.01
CA LYS A 138 6.50 -6.43 1.04
C LYS A 138 5.90 -6.06 2.41
N ASN A 139 5.83 -7.02 3.32
CA ASN A 139 5.20 -6.83 4.63
C ASN A 139 5.79 -5.62 5.37
N ARG A 140 4.94 -4.68 5.77
CA ARG A 140 5.29 -3.46 6.52
C ARG A 140 6.44 -2.64 5.92
N GLN A 141 6.69 -2.77 4.62
CA GLN A 141 7.93 -2.33 4.00
C GLN A 141 8.27 -0.85 4.29
N VAL A 142 7.33 0.07 4.06
CA VAL A 142 7.56 1.52 4.27
C VAL A 142 7.96 1.82 5.72
N ARG A 143 7.33 1.16 6.70
CA ARG A 143 7.67 1.32 8.12
C ARG A 143 9.06 0.80 8.45
N ARG A 144 9.43 -0.35 7.86
CA ARG A 144 10.78 -0.94 8.04
C ARG A 144 11.85 -0.07 7.37
N MET A 145 11.56 0.49 6.20
CA MET A 145 12.46 1.39 5.49
C MET A 145 12.77 2.65 6.30
N THR A 146 11.74 3.36 6.73
CA THR A 146 11.89 4.60 7.50
C THR A 146 12.56 4.35 8.87
N ALA A 147 12.20 3.27 9.57
CA ALA A 147 12.89 2.87 10.79
C ALA A 147 14.38 2.53 10.57
N LYS A 148 14.73 1.92 9.43
CA LYS A 148 16.12 1.55 9.11
C LYS A 148 17.05 2.76 8.98
N VAL A 149 16.52 3.92 8.57
CA VAL A 149 17.27 5.18 8.46
C VAL A 149 17.09 6.07 9.70
N GLY A 150 16.56 5.54 10.81
CA GLY A 150 16.41 6.29 12.06
C GLY A 150 15.16 7.16 12.15
N LEU A 151 14.16 6.97 11.27
CA LEU A 151 12.93 7.77 11.20
C LEU A 151 11.68 6.89 11.41
N PRO A 152 11.39 6.38 12.62
CA PRO A 152 10.23 5.51 12.84
C PRO A 152 8.90 6.13 12.37
N THR A 153 8.08 5.36 11.65
CA THR A 153 6.78 5.82 11.17
C THR A 153 5.75 5.96 12.30
N LEU A 154 5.15 7.15 12.41
CA LEU A 154 4.03 7.48 13.30
C LEU A 154 2.66 7.26 12.62
N ARG A 155 2.52 7.69 11.36
CA ARG A 155 1.30 7.58 10.55
C ARG A 155 1.65 7.18 9.12
N LEU A 156 0.82 6.33 8.52
CA LEU A 156 1.04 5.86 7.16
C LEU A 156 -0.27 5.86 6.39
N VAL A 157 -0.37 6.71 5.37
CA VAL A 157 -1.56 6.84 4.52
C VAL A 157 -1.17 6.54 3.07
N ARG A 158 -1.75 5.50 2.48
CA ARG A 158 -1.57 5.24 1.04
C ARG A 158 -2.51 6.15 0.26
N VAL A 159 -1.96 7.07 -0.52
CA VAL A 159 -2.77 8.07 -1.25
C VAL A 159 -2.96 7.73 -2.72
N ARG A 160 -2.11 6.86 -3.29
CA ARG A 160 -2.17 6.48 -4.70
C ARG A 160 -1.72 5.05 -4.95
N ILE A 161 -2.38 4.37 -5.90
CA ILE A 161 -1.93 3.12 -6.52
C ILE A 161 -2.07 3.31 -8.04
N GLY A 162 -0.97 3.30 -8.79
CA GLY A 162 -1.02 3.59 -10.23
C GLY A 162 -1.74 4.91 -10.50
N ASP A 163 -2.79 4.85 -11.30
CA ASP A 163 -3.60 6.03 -11.68
C ASP A 163 -4.76 6.31 -10.70
N TRP A 164 -4.97 5.45 -9.70
CA TRP A 164 -6.05 5.59 -8.72
C TRP A 164 -5.58 6.38 -7.51
N THR A 165 -6.31 7.44 -7.16
CA THR A 165 -6.01 8.33 -6.03
C THR A 165 -7.11 8.30 -4.99
N LEU A 166 -6.78 8.80 -3.80
CA LEU A 166 -7.72 8.97 -2.68
C LEU A 166 -8.56 10.25 -2.77
N ASP A 167 -8.35 11.05 -3.81
CA ASP A 167 -8.93 12.38 -3.92
C ASP A 167 -10.46 12.35 -3.91
N GLY A 168 -11.06 13.14 -3.03
CA GLY A 168 -12.51 13.22 -2.88
C GLY A 168 -13.17 12.01 -2.21
N ILE A 169 -12.39 11.17 -1.49
CA ILE A 169 -12.92 10.02 -0.75
C ILE A 169 -12.63 10.20 0.74
N ALA A 170 -13.65 10.48 1.54
CA ALA A 170 -13.48 10.63 2.98
C ALA A 170 -13.20 9.28 3.67
N PRO A 171 -12.64 9.25 4.89
CA PRO A 171 -12.35 8.01 5.61
C PRO A 171 -13.60 7.17 5.83
N GLY A 172 -13.52 5.88 5.55
CA GLY A 172 -14.65 4.97 5.68
C GLY A 172 -15.61 5.04 4.48
N GLU A 173 -15.44 6.00 3.59
CA GLU A 173 -16.19 6.08 2.34
C GLU A 173 -15.46 5.38 1.20
N TRP A 174 -16.23 5.04 0.18
CA TRP A 174 -15.72 4.45 -1.05
C TRP A 174 -16.45 4.98 -2.27
N GLN A 175 -15.78 4.91 -3.41
CA GLN A 175 -16.34 5.19 -4.72
C GLN A 175 -16.18 3.98 -5.62
N GLN A 176 -17.20 3.68 -6.43
CA GLN A 176 -17.13 2.65 -7.44
C GLN A 176 -16.89 3.27 -8.82
N ARG A 177 -16.05 2.63 -9.62
CA ARG A 177 -15.73 3.02 -11.00
C ARG A 177 -15.67 1.80 -11.90
N SER A 178 -16.31 1.89 -13.07
CA SER A 178 -16.05 0.95 -14.15
C SER A 178 -14.65 1.20 -14.72
N VAL A 179 -13.85 0.16 -14.88
CA VAL A 179 -12.49 0.28 -15.42
C VAL A 179 -12.32 -0.62 -16.64
N ALA A 180 -11.37 -0.26 -17.51
CA ALA A 180 -10.96 -1.13 -18.61
C ALA A 180 -10.31 -2.40 -18.05
N GLN A 181 -10.55 -3.53 -18.70
CA GLN A 181 -9.85 -4.76 -18.35
C GLN A 181 -8.37 -4.60 -18.72
N PRO A 182 -7.41 -4.99 -17.85
CA PRO A 182 -6.00 -4.90 -18.18
C PRO A 182 -5.74 -5.65 -19.49
N SER A 183 -5.06 -5.01 -20.44
CA SER A 183 -4.59 -5.72 -21.62
C SER A 183 -3.54 -6.72 -21.16
N MET A 184 -3.93 -7.99 -21.02
CA MET A 184 -3.00 -9.08 -20.76
C MET A 184 -2.13 -9.21 -22.01
N GLY A 185 -1.00 -8.49 -22.05
CA GLY A 185 0.01 -8.70 -23.08
C GLY A 185 0.29 -10.20 -23.15
N ARG A 186 0.25 -10.78 -24.36
CA ARG A 186 0.61 -12.19 -24.59
C ARG A 186 1.93 -12.46 -23.88
N GLN A 187 1.89 -13.10 -22.71
CA GLN A 187 3.08 -13.75 -22.18
C GLN A 187 3.45 -14.77 -23.24
N ALA A 188 4.62 -14.58 -23.86
CA ALA A 188 5.18 -15.56 -24.78
C ALA A 188 5.16 -16.90 -24.03
N ARG A 189 4.34 -17.84 -24.50
CA ARG A 189 4.38 -19.22 -24.06
C ARG A 189 5.77 -19.72 -24.43
N THR A 190 6.68 -19.79 -23.45
CA THR A 190 7.92 -20.53 -23.62
C THR A 190 7.53 -21.97 -23.95
N PRO A 191 8.00 -22.57 -25.06
CA PRO A 191 7.66 -23.93 -25.39
C PRO A 191 8.10 -24.85 -24.24
N ASN A 192 7.14 -25.66 -23.78
CA ASN A 192 7.33 -26.66 -22.74
C ASN A 192 8.45 -27.62 -23.18
N GLN A 193 9.65 -27.52 -22.59
CA GLN A 193 10.67 -28.55 -22.75
C GLN A 193 10.22 -29.78 -21.98
N PRO A 194 10.15 -30.98 -22.60
CA PRO A 194 9.73 -32.17 -21.90
C PRO A 194 10.77 -32.54 -20.83
N PHE A 195 10.30 -32.68 -19.59
CA PHE A 195 11.06 -33.23 -18.48
C PHE A 195 11.54 -34.63 -18.85
N LYS A 196 12.86 -34.79 -19.03
CA LYS A 196 13.49 -36.11 -19.12
C LYS A 196 13.54 -36.72 -17.71
N PHE A 197 12.68 -37.71 -17.46
CA PHE A 197 12.85 -38.61 -16.33
C PHE A 197 14.13 -39.44 -16.53
N LYS A 198 15.17 -39.22 -15.71
CA LYS A 198 16.16 -40.26 -15.43
C LYS A 198 15.62 -41.11 -14.28
N ARG A 199 15.38 -42.39 -14.55
CA ARG A 199 15.23 -43.43 -13.51
C ARG A 199 16.62 -44.03 -13.23
N PRO A 200 16.83 -44.59 -12.02
CA PRO A 200 18.13 -45.12 -11.59
C PRO A 200 18.64 -46.26 -12.45
#